data_AF-A0A7S0HZ20-F1
#
_entry.id   AF-A0A7S0HZ20-F1
#
_cell.length_a   1.000
_cell.length_b   1.000
_cell.length_c   1.000
_cell.angle_alpha   90.00
_cell.angle_beta   90.00
_cell.angle_gamma   90.00
#
_symmetry.space_group_name_H-M   'P 1'
#
loop_
_entity.id
_entity.type
_entity.pdbx_description
1 polymer ?
#
loop_
_entity_poly.entity_id
_entity_poly.type
_entity_poly.pdbx_seq_one_letter_code
_entity_poly.pdbx_strand_id
1 'polypeptide(L)'
;QIGPGQLTSFLLYTIFIAVALGGLSDLFGTLMTALGASERVFILLDTQPSIRTEGGTRLDELAGRLELEDVSFSYPSRPDVRVLDGVSLTVEPGSVLALCGPSGSGK
;
A
#
# COMPACT_ATOMS: atom_id res chain seq x y z
N GLN A 1 8.15 -10.38 66.45
CA GLN A 1 9.35 -10.97 65.82
C GLN A 1 8.89 -11.69 64.57
N ILE A 2 9.53 -11.44 63.43
CA ILE A 2 9.19 -12.14 62.18
C ILE A 2 9.73 -13.57 62.30
N GLY A 3 8.87 -14.57 62.14
CA GLY A 3 9.30 -15.98 62.15
C GLY A 3 10.09 -16.32 60.88
N PRO A 4 11.01 -17.31 60.93
CA PRO A 4 11.82 -17.70 59.77
C PRO A 4 10.99 -18.02 58.51
N GLY A 5 9.83 -18.68 58.67
CA GLY A 5 8.92 -18.97 57.57
C GLY A 5 8.29 -17.72 56.92
N GLN A 6 7.96 -16.70 57.72
CA GLN A 6 7.43 -15.43 57.19
C GLN A 6 8.47 -14.67 56.36
N LEU A 7 9.75 -14.72 56.77
CA LEU A 7 10.85 -14.12 56.01
C LEU A 7 11.06 -14.87 54.69
N THR A 8 11.04 -16.20 54.70
CA THR A 8 11.16 -17.01 53.47
C THR A 8 10.00 -16.73 52.51
N SER A 9 8.75 -16.70 52.99
CA SER A 9 7.60 -16.36 52.15
C SER A 9 7.70 -14.95 51.57
N PHE A 10 8.14 -13.97 52.36
CA PHE A 10 8.34 -12.60 51.90
C PHE A 10 9.39 -12.52 50.77
N LEU A 11 10.53 -13.19 50.93
CA LEU A 11 11.57 -13.23 49.89
C LEU A 11 11.08 -13.90 48.61
N LEU A 12 10.36 -15.03 48.73
CA LEU A 12 9.78 -15.71 47.57
C LEU A 12 8.78 -14.80 46.84
N TYR A 13 7.84 -14.16 47.55
CA TYR A 13 6.90 -13.24 46.93
C TYR A 13 7.58 -12.03 46.28
N THR A 14 8.66 -11.52 46.88
CA THR A 14 9.44 -10.42 46.28
C THR A 14 10.03 -10.84 44.94
N ILE A 15 10.59 -12.06 44.84
CA ILE A 15 11.11 -12.61 43.58
C ILE A 15 9.98 -12.82 42.56
N PHE A 16 8.83 -13.36 42.99
CA PHE A 16 7.66 -13.54 42.10
C PHE A 16 7.17 -12.21 41.52
N ILE A 17 7.08 -11.16 42.34
CA ILE A 17 6.69 -9.82 41.90
C ILE A 17 7.71 -9.26 40.90
N ALA A 18 9.01 -9.43 41.16
CA ALA A 18 10.06 -8.97 40.26
C ALA A 18 9.98 -9.66 38.88
N VAL A 19 9.77 -10.98 38.85
CA VAL A 19 9.60 -11.75 37.61
C VAL A 19 8.33 -11.33 36.87
N ALA A 20 7.22 -11.16 37.58
CA ALA A 20 5.95 -10.72 36.99
C ALA A 20 6.08 -9.32 36.36
N LEU A 21 6.80 -8.40 37.02
CA LEU A 21 7.05 -7.07 36.49
C LEU A 21 7.94 -7.10 35.23
N GLY A 22 8.93 -8.00 35.20
CA GLY A 22 9.73 -8.27 34.00
C GLY A 22 8.85 -8.76 32.84
N GLY A 23 8.01 -9.76 33.08
CA GLY A 23 7.08 -10.28 32.07
C GLY A 23 6.08 -9.24 31.56
N LEU A 24 5.61 -8.34 32.42
CA LEU A 24 4.75 -7.22 32.01
C LEU A 24 5.49 -6.22 31.11
N SER A 25 6.77 -5.96 31.40
CA SER A 25 7.61 -5.06 30.60
C SER A 25 7.86 -5.62 29.20
N ASP A 26 8.11 -6.92 29.09
CA ASP A 26 8.28 -7.61 27.79
C ASP A 26 6.98 -7.61 26.98
N LEU A 27 5.84 -7.86 27.64
CA LEU A 27 4.53 -7.78 27.00
C LEU A 27 4.26 -6.37 26.47
N PHE A 28 4.58 -5.34 27.26
CA PHE A 28 4.44 -3.95 26.84
C PHE A 28 5.30 -3.64 25.61
N GLY A 29 6.57 -4.06 25.60
CA GLY A 29 7.46 -3.91 24.45
C GLY A 29 6.93 -4.63 23.19
N THR A 30 6.42 -5.84 23.36
CA THR A 30 5.81 -6.62 22.27
C THR A 30 4.56 -5.93 21.72
N LEU A 31 3.69 -5.42 22.59
CA LEU A 31 2.48 -4.71 22.20
C LEU A 31 2.80 -3.44 21.41
N MET A 32 3.76 -2.63 21.89
CA MET A 32 4.19 -1.42 21.18
C MET A 32 4.76 -1.73 19.80
N THR A 33 5.54 -2.81 19.68
CA THR A 33 6.06 -3.29 18.40
C THR A 33 4.94 -3.74 17.47
N ALA A 34 3.95 -4.48 17.98
CA ALA A 34 2.80 -4.91 17.21
C ALA A 34 1.98 -3.72 16.71
N LEU A 35 1.71 -2.72 17.55
CA LEU A 35 0.99 -1.51 17.17
C LEU A 35 1.71 -0.75 16.04
N GLY A 36 3.02 -0.53 16.17
CA GLY A 36 3.81 0.14 15.12
C GLY A 36 3.92 -0.67 13.83
N ALA A 37 3.95 -2.00 13.92
CA ALA A 37 3.93 -2.87 12.73
C ALA A 37 2.57 -2.83 12.03
N SER A 38 1.47 -2.84 12.80
CA SER A 38 0.10 -2.80 12.29
C SER A 38 -0.24 -1.49 11.61
N GLU A 39 0.33 -0.36 12.04
CA GLU A 39 0.10 0.95 11.42
C GLU A 39 0.30 0.92 9.89
N ARG A 40 1.42 0.36 9.42
CA ARG A 40 1.70 0.25 7.98
C ARG A 40 0.70 -0.62 7.23
N VAL A 41 0.19 -1.67 7.88
CA VAL A 41 -0.82 -2.56 7.29
C VAL A 41 -2.14 -1.81 7.14
N PHE A 42 -2.57 -1.09 8.18
CA PHE A 42 -3.80 -0.31 8.13
C PHE A 42 -3.74 0.83 7.13
N ILE A 43 -2.61 1.53 7.00
CA ILE A 43 -2.42 2.54 5.95
C ILE A 43 -2.69 1.96 4.55
N LEU A 44 -2.18 0.76 4.26
CA LEU A 44 -2.41 0.10 2.97
C LEU A 44 -3.86 -0.36 2.79
N LEU A 45 -4.49 -0.89 3.85
CA LEU A 45 -5.89 -1.32 3.82
C LEU A 45 -6.85 -0.14 3.61
N ASP A 46 -6.56 1.01 4.20
CA ASP A 46 -7.38 2.22 4.12
C ASP A 46 -7.06 3.07 2.87
N THR A 47 -6.06 2.68 2.07
CA THR A 47 -5.70 3.41 0.85
C THR A 47 -6.81 3.30 -0.18
N GLN A 48 -7.35 4.45 -0.60
CA GLN A 48 -8.30 4.51 -1.70
C GLN A 48 -7.56 4.51 -3.05
N PRO A 49 -7.86 3.57 -3.98
CA PRO A 49 -7.26 3.56 -5.31
C PRO A 49 -7.60 4.85 -6.07
N SER A 50 -6.58 5.48 -6.67
CA SER A 50 -6.76 6.65 -7.54
C SER A 50 -7.50 6.31 -8.84
N ILE A 51 -7.45 5.04 -9.26
CA ILE A 51 -8.15 4.50 -10.43
C ILE A 51 -9.18 3.50 -9.92
N ARG A 52 -10.45 3.75 -10.21
CA ARG A 52 -11.55 2.84 -9.85
C ARG A 52 -11.60 1.69 -10.85
N THR A 53 -11.60 0.46 -10.33
CA THR A 53 -11.78 -0.76 -11.12
C THR A 53 -13.22 -1.26 -11.10
N GLU A 54 -14.06 -0.67 -10.26
CA GLU A 54 -15.48 -0.98 -10.14
C GLU A 54 -16.32 -0.09 -11.07
N GLY A 55 -17.36 -0.68 -11.66
CA GLY A 55 -18.22 -0.03 -12.63
C GLY A 55 -17.85 -0.36 -14.08
N GLY A 56 -18.34 0.45 -15.01
CA GLY A 56 -18.21 0.22 -16.45
C GLY A 56 -19.47 -0.34 -17.09
N THR A 57 -19.52 -0.26 -18.41
CA THR A 57 -20.66 -0.70 -19.22
C THR A 57 -20.26 -1.95 -19.97
N ARG A 58 -21.05 -3.01 -19.85
CA ARG A 58 -20.90 -4.17 -20.72
C ARG A 58 -21.44 -3.80 -22.10
N LEU A 59 -20.58 -3.88 -23.10
CA LEU A 59 -20.97 -3.71 -24.50
C LEU A 59 -21.52 -5.05 -25.01
N ASP A 60 -22.67 -5.01 -25.68
CA ASP A 60 -23.25 -6.18 -26.35
C ASP A 60 -22.42 -6.57 -27.58
N GLU A 61 -21.88 -5.57 -28.28
CA GLU A 61 -20.99 -5.72 -29.42
C GLU A 61 -19.87 -4.65 -29.37
N LEU A 62 -18.65 -5.04 -29.74
CA LEU A 62 -17.49 -4.16 -29.78
C LEU A 62 -17.07 -3.93 -31.23
N ALA A 63 -17.36 -2.74 -31.77
CA ALA A 63 -17.00 -2.37 -33.14
C ALA A 63 -15.48 -2.27 -33.38
N GLY A 64 -14.68 -2.06 -32.32
CA GLY A 64 -13.22 -2.08 -32.39
C GLY A 64 -12.55 -0.83 -32.97
N ARG A 65 -13.30 0.26 -33.19
CA ARG A 65 -12.72 1.57 -33.53
C ARG A 65 -12.09 2.18 -32.27
N LEU A 66 -10.83 2.58 -32.36
CA LEU A 66 -10.11 3.26 -31.28
C LEU A 66 -9.82 4.71 -31.68
N GLU A 67 -9.98 5.63 -30.74
CA GLU A 67 -9.73 7.05 -30.96
C GLU A 67 -9.00 7.64 -29.75
N LEU A 68 -7.92 8.36 -30.02
CA LEU A 68 -7.24 9.27 -29.12
C LEU A 68 -7.53 10.68 -29.63
N GLU A 69 -8.03 11.56 -28.77
CA GLU A 69 -8.36 12.94 -29.10
C GLU A 69 -7.63 13.88 -28.14
N ASP A 70 -6.74 14.71 -28.70
CA ASP A 70 -5.95 15.72 -27.99
C ASP A 70 -5.29 15.22 -26.68
N VAL A 71 -4.76 13.99 -26.71
CA VAL A 71 -4.27 13.32 -25.50
C VAL A 71 -2.92 13.90 -25.08
N SER A 72 -2.88 14.43 -23.86
CA SER A 72 -1.66 14.87 -23.18
C SER A 72 -1.40 14.04 -21.93
N PHE A 73 -0.17 13.59 -21.74
CA PHE A 73 0.18 12.68 -20.64
C PHE A 73 1.60 12.92 -20.10
N SER A 74 1.71 12.92 -18.77
CA SER A 74 2.97 12.88 -18.03
C SER A 74 2.90 11.76 -16.99
N TYR A 75 4.00 11.03 -16.79
CA TYR A 75 4.05 10.02 -15.72
C TYR A 75 4.00 10.69 -14.34
N PRO A 76 3.26 10.15 -13.34
CA PRO A 76 3.23 10.71 -12.00
C PRO A 76 4.59 10.81 -11.31
N SER A 77 5.53 9.94 -11.67
CA SER A 77 6.91 9.96 -11.15
C SER A 77 7.77 11.08 -11.73
N ARG A 78 7.37 11.68 -12.86
CA ARG A 78 8.06 12.78 -13.55
C ARG A 78 7.02 13.75 -14.14
N PRO A 79 6.28 14.50 -13.31
CA PRO A 79 5.14 15.30 -13.76
C PRO A 79 5.54 16.42 -14.73
N ASP A 80 6.76 16.94 -14.58
CA ASP A 80 7.30 18.02 -15.42
C ASP A 80 7.68 17.58 -16.83
N VAL A 81 7.74 16.26 -17.09
CA VAL A 81 8.11 15.70 -18.40
C VAL A 81 6.85 15.21 -19.10
N ARG A 82 6.39 15.99 -20.08
CA ARG A 82 5.28 15.62 -20.95
C ARG A 82 5.73 14.58 -21.98
N VAL A 83 5.09 13.40 -21.95
CA VAL A 83 5.38 12.26 -22.85
C VAL A 83 4.49 12.29 -24.08
N LEU A 84 3.21 12.61 -23.92
CA LEU A 84 2.27 12.88 -25.01
C LEU A 84 1.82 14.34 -24.90
N ASP A 85 1.79 15.05 -26.03
CA ASP A 85 1.41 16.46 -26.11
C ASP A 85 0.42 16.66 -27.25
N GLY A 86 -0.87 16.73 -26.92
CA GLY A 86 -1.96 16.92 -27.88
C GLY A 86 -2.07 15.85 -28.97
N VAL A 87 -1.78 14.59 -28.65
CA VAL A 87 -1.75 13.51 -29.64
C VAL A 87 -3.16 13.06 -30.00
N SER A 88 -3.50 13.13 -31.29
CA SER A 88 -4.75 12.60 -31.84
C SER A 88 -4.47 11.48 -32.84
N LEU A 89 -5.20 10.37 -32.72
CA LEU A 89 -5.03 9.16 -33.53
C LEU A 89 -6.34 8.40 -33.62
N THR A 90 -6.70 7.94 -34.83
CA THR A 90 -7.84 7.04 -35.04
C THR A 90 -7.33 5.72 -35.62
N VAL A 91 -7.80 4.60 -35.07
CA VAL A 91 -7.54 3.26 -35.59
C VAL A 91 -8.86 2.63 -35.99
N GLU A 92 -8.98 2.33 -37.28
CA GLU A 92 -10.18 1.72 -37.84
C GLU A 92 -10.23 0.21 -37.56
N PRO A 93 -11.43 -0.37 -37.41
CA PRO A 93 -11.59 -1.81 -37.17
C PRO A 93 -10.89 -2.66 -38.23
N GLY A 94 -10.17 -3.69 -37.79
CA GLY A 94 -9.47 -4.63 -38.70
C GLY A 94 -8.21 -4.07 -39.37
N SER A 95 -7.80 -2.84 -39.06
CA SER A 95 -6.55 -2.27 -39.55
C SER A 95 -5.36 -2.63 -38.66
N VAL A 96 -4.16 -2.60 -39.25
CA VAL A 96 -2.90 -2.73 -38.51
C VAL A 96 -2.23 -1.37 -38.49
N LEU A 97 -2.07 -0.80 -37.29
CA LEU A 97 -1.31 0.43 -37.08
C LEU A 97 0.09 0.08 -36.54
N ALA A 98 1.12 0.69 -37.13
CA ALA A 98 2.48 0.66 -36.61
C ALA A 98 2.85 2.02 -36.00
N LEU A 99 3.26 2.01 -34.73
CA LEU A 99 3.83 3.18 -34.06
C LEU A 99 5.36 3.15 -34.19
N CYS A 100 5.93 4.11 -34.92
CA CYS A 100 7.37 4.18 -35.22
C CYS A 100 7.97 5.50 -34.71
N GLY A 101 9.22 5.47 -34.22
CA GLY A 101 9.89 6.65 -33.67
C GLY A 101 11.09 6.34 -32.77
N PRO A 102 11.82 7.36 -32.31
CA PRO A 102 13.07 7.21 -31.56
C PRO A 102 12.87 6.62 -30.15
N SER A 103 13.95 6.18 -29.52
CA SER A 103 13.91 5.71 -28.12
C SER A 103 13.43 6.83 -27.18
N GLY A 104 12.53 6.49 -26.26
CA GLY A 104 11.99 7.45 -25.29
C GLY A 104 10.89 8.38 -25.82
N SER A 105 10.43 8.23 -27.07
CA SER A 105 9.45 9.13 -27.69
C SER A 105 7.99 8.92 -27.27
N GLY A 106 7.71 8.10 -26.26
CA GLY A 106 6.33 7.86 -25.78
C GLY A 106 5.44 7.02 -26.72
N LYS A 107 6.03 6.23 -27.61
CA LYS A 107 5.30 5.18 -28.37
C LYS A 107 4.92 4.02 -27.47
#